data_AF-A0A7V1SR92-F1
#
_entry.id   AF-A0A7V1SR92-F1
#
_cell.length_a   1.000
_cell.length_b   1.000
_cell.length_c   1.000
_cell.angle_alpha   90.00
_cell.angle_beta   90.00
_cell.angle_gamma   90.00
#
_symmetry.space_group_name_H-M   'P 1'
#
loop_
_entity.id
_entity.type
_entity.pdbx_description
1 polymer ?
#
loop_
_entity_poly.entity_id
_entity_poly.type
_entity_poly.pdbx_seq_one_letter_code
_entity_poly.pdbx_strand_id
1 'polypeptide(L)'
;MAASIKAQPPVKIAAGVIYLNDGTSAPNEKKYAPFIDSLERNLKSNPNDTTGLFYRSLLYLRFNSVVAIPDLSNSQAANKLLLARRMADRADSLRMQSFNLKVLRAQIAKELTNRYAPMDLWRFTEKQIAERKKKFEYFKGLANAYYDKLALIDKDNAYDYQRLKVK
;
A
#
# COMPACT_ATOMS: atom_id res chain seq x y z
N MET A 1 -23.54 -19.25 18.07
CA MET A 1 -23.69 -17.79 17.90
C MET A 1 -22.79 -17.36 16.76
N ALA A 2 -23.35 -16.98 15.61
CA ALA A 2 -22.58 -16.53 14.46
C ALA A 2 -21.99 -15.14 14.78
N ALA A 3 -20.66 -15.04 14.84
CA ALA A 3 -19.99 -13.77 15.03
C ALA A 3 -20.34 -12.85 13.85
N SER A 4 -20.94 -11.70 14.18
CA SER A 4 -21.25 -10.58 13.28
C SER A 4 -20.13 -10.37 12.25
N ILE A 5 -20.46 -10.50 10.96
CA ILE A 5 -19.63 -10.01 9.87
C ILE A 5 -19.54 -8.49 10.07
N LYS A 6 -18.47 -8.00 10.70
CA LYS A 6 -18.15 -6.57 10.62
C LYS A 6 -18.00 -6.25 9.15
N ALA A 7 -18.96 -5.49 8.60
CA ALA A 7 -19.01 -5.18 7.18
C ALA A 7 -17.64 -4.68 6.72
N GLN A 8 -17.11 -5.31 5.67
CA GLN A 8 -15.81 -4.92 5.12
C GLN A 8 -15.87 -3.45 4.69
N PRO A 9 -14.86 -2.64 5.01
CA PRO A 9 -14.83 -1.26 4.56
C PRO A 9 -14.96 -1.18 3.04
N PRO A 10 -15.85 -0.35 2.49
CA PRO A 10 -15.98 -0.22 1.06
C PRO A 10 -14.67 0.32 0.48
N VAL A 11 -14.28 -0.19 -0.68
CA VAL A 11 -13.06 0.18 -1.40
C VAL A 11 -13.46 0.81 -2.73
N LYS A 12 -12.78 1.88 -3.12
CA LYS A 12 -12.92 2.47 -4.45
C LYS A 12 -11.57 2.68 -5.12
N ILE A 13 -11.56 2.65 -6.44
CA ILE A 13 -10.45 3.12 -7.25
C ILE A 13 -10.90 4.42 -7.92
N ALA A 14 -10.08 5.45 -7.81
CA ALA A 14 -10.30 6.74 -8.48
C ALA A 14 -8.94 7.28 -8.93
N ALA A 15 -8.88 7.79 -10.17
CA ALA A 15 -7.65 8.30 -10.76
C ALA A 15 -6.45 7.32 -10.67
N GLY A 16 -6.71 6.02 -10.84
CA GLY A 16 -5.70 4.96 -10.77
C GLY A 16 -5.19 4.61 -9.35
N VAL A 17 -5.80 5.15 -8.30
CA VAL A 17 -5.38 4.99 -6.90
C VAL A 17 -6.48 4.32 -6.08
N ILE A 18 -6.10 3.46 -5.12
CA ILE A 18 -7.04 2.74 -4.27
C ILE A 18 -7.26 3.47 -2.93
N TYR A 19 -8.52 3.54 -2.49
CA TYR A 19 -8.92 4.20 -1.26
C TYR A 19 -10.01 3.43 -0.51
N LEU A 20 -10.09 3.68 0.80
CA LEU A 20 -11.27 3.36 1.59
C LEU A 20 -12.36 4.40 1.27
N ASN A 21 -13.54 3.95 0.89
CA ASN A 21 -14.67 4.81 0.55
C ASN A 21 -15.54 5.10 1.79
N ASP A 22 -14.93 5.68 2.81
CA ASP A 22 -15.54 5.79 4.14
C ASP A 22 -16.01 7.21 4.49
N GLY A 23 -16.06 8.08 3.48
CA GLY A 23 -16.48 9.48 3.59
C GLY A 23 -15.43 10.42 4.21
N THR A 24 -14.23 9.94 4.55
CA THR A 24 -13.21 10.76 5.21
C THR A 24 -12.16 11.28 4.21
N SER A 25 -11.84 12.56 4.32
CA SER A 25 -10.74 13.18 3.55
C SER A 25 -9.37 12.76 4.09
N ALA A 26 -9.24 12.67 5.41
CA ALA A 26 -8.03 12.30 6.12
C ALA A 26 -8.09 10.86 6.68
N PRO A 27 -6.98 10.10 6.65
CA PRO A 27 -6.89 8.80 7.31
C PRO A 27 -7.19 8.89 8.82
N ASN A 28 -8.17 8.13 9.30
CA ASN A 28 -8.49 8.04 10.74
C ASN A 28 -8.30 6.61 11.25
N GLU A 29 -7.12 6.28 11.78
CA GLU A 29 -6.80 4.93 12.25
C GLU A 29 -7.72 4.47 13.41
N LYS A 30 -8.11 5.38 14.31
CA LYS A 30 -8.98 5.06 15.45
C LYS A 30 -10.34 4.52 15.03
N LYS A 31 -10.91 5.05 13.94
CA LYS A 31 -12.17 4.56 13.34
C LYS A 31 -12.09 3.09 12.95
N TYR A 32 -10.90 2.62 12.56
CA TYR A 32 -10.68 1.26 12.09
C TYR A 32 -10.12 0.31 13.14
N ALA A 33 -9.84 0.76 14.36
CA ALA A 33 -9.28 -0.09 15.41
C ALA A 33 -10.07 -1.40 15.62
N PRO A 34 -11.42 -1.40 15.74
CA PRO A 34 -12.17 -2.64 15.92
C PRO A 34 -12.10 -3.58 14.72
N PHE A 35 -11.86 -3.06 13.51
CA PHE A 35 -11.71 -3.85 12.30
C PHE A 35 -10.29 -4.42 12.21
N ILE A 36 -9.27 -3.63 12.56
CA ILE A 36 -7.87 -4.06 12.67
C ILE A 36 -7.75 -5.22 13.66
N ASP A 37 -8.32 -5.10 14.86
CA ASP A 37 -8.28 -6.17 15.88
C ASP A 37 -8.94 -7.47 15.38
N SER A 38 -9.97 -7.33 14.55
CA SER A 38 -10.64 -8.48 13.92
C SER A 38 -9.74 -9.13 12.85
N LEU A 39 -9.11 -8.31 12.01
CA LEU A 39 -8.17 -8.78 10.99
C LEU A 39 -6.97 -9.49 11.61
N GLU A 40 -6.43 -8.96 12.71
CA GLU A 40 -5.26 -9.54 13.37
C GLU A 40 -5.58 -10.88 14.02
N ARG A 41 -6.73 -11.00 14.68
CA ARG A 41 -7.20 -12.30 15.20
C ARG A 41 -7.41 -13.31 14.08
N ASN A 42 -8.06 -12.89 12.99
CA ASN A 42 -8.30 -13.77 11.85
C ASN A 42 -6.99 -14.21 11.18
N LEU A 43 -6.05 -13.30 10.91
CA LEU A 43 -4.75 -13.64 10.31
C LEU A 43 -3.87 -14.48 11.22
N LYS A 44 -4.06 -14.42 12.55
CA LYS A 44 -3.40 -15.33 13.48
C LYS A 44 -3.92 -16.76 13.35
N SER A 45 -5.24 -16.93 13.22
CA SER A 45 -5.89 -18.24 13.08
C SER A 45 -5.85 -18.79 11.66
N ASN A 46 -5.88 -17.92 10.65
CA ASN A 46 -5.84 -18.24 9.24
C ASN A 46 -4.86 -17.29 8.50
N PRO A 47 -3.55 -17.58 8.56
CA PRO A 47 -2.52 -16.72 7.96
C PRO A 47 -2.59 -16.59 6.44
N ASN A 48 -3.34 -17.47 5.77
CA ASN A 48 -3.51 -17.48 4.33
C ASN A 48 -4.83 -16.85 3.87
N ASP A 49 -5.59 -16.22 4.76
CA ASP A 49 -6.77 -15.45 4.36
C ASP A 49 -6.36 -14.24 3.49
N THR A 50 -6.53 -14.39 2.18
CA THR A 50 -6.19 -13.37 1.19
C THR A 50 -6.98 -12.08 1.38
N THR A 51 -8.22 -12.18 1.88
CA THR A 51 -9.05 -11.01 2.17
C THR A 51 -8.50 -10.25 3.37
N GLY A 52 -8.17 -10.97 4.45
CA GLY A 52 -7.52 -10.40 5.63
C GLY A 52 -6.20 -9.71 5.29
N LEU A 53 -5.37 -10.38 4.47
CA LEU A 53 -4.07 -9.85 3.99
C LEU A 53 -4.26 -8.57 3.17
N PHE A 54 -5.23 -8.57 2.25
CA PHE A 54 -5.56 -7.42 1.42
C PHE A 54 -5.99 -6.21 2.27
N TYR A 55 -6.96 -6.38 3.17
CA TYR A 55 -7.45 -5.26 3.98
C TYR A 55 -6.41 -4.75 4.97
N ARG A 56 -5.62 -5.63 5.60
CA ARG A 56 -4.56 -5.19 6.50
C ARG A 56 -3.48 -4.42 5.75
N SER A 57 -3.13 -4.88 4.54
CA SER A 57 -2.23 -4.17 3.64
C SER A 57 -2.77 -2.79 3.24
N LEU A 58 -4.03 -2.70 2.84
CA LEU A 58 -4.69 -1.45 2.48
C LEU A 58 -4.70 -0.44 3.64
N LEU A 59 -4.97 -0.89 4.87
CA LEU A 59 -4.93 -0.03 6.06
C LEU A 59 -3.51 0.47 6.35
N TYR A 60 -2.50 -0.40 6.22
CA TYR A 60 -1.10 0.03 6.35
C TYR A 60 -0.73 1.08 5.30
N LEU A 61 -1.12 0.88 4.04
CA LEU A 61 -0.95 1.88 3.00
C LEU A 61 -1.61 3.20 3.40
N ARG A 62 -2.89 3.19 3.77
CA ARG A 62 -3.66 4.40 4.03
C ARG A 62 -3.08 5.23 5.17
N PHE A 63 -2.74 4.60 6.29
CA PHE A 63 -2.22 5.29 7.48
C PHE A 63 -0.72 5.63 7.42
N ASN A 64 0.01 5.12 6.42
CA ASN A 64 1.45 5.35 6.28
C ASN A 64 1.81 5.95 4.90
N SER A 65 0.83 6.45 4.16
CA SER A 65 1.03 7.19 2.92
C SER A 65 1.67 8.55 3.19
N VAL A 66 2.27 9.18 2.17
CA VAL A 66 2.81 10.55 2.27
C VAL A 66 1.73 11.55 2.69
N VAL A 67 0.47 11.33 2.32
CA VAL A 67 -0.66 12.16 2.77
C VAL A 67 -0.88 12.05 4.28
N ALA A 68 -0.76 10.85 4.84
CA ALA A 68 -0.93 10.60 6.27
C ALA A 68 0.28 11.08 7.09
N ILE A 69 1.48 10.80 6.59
CA ILE A 69 2.75 11.08 7.25
C ILE A 69 3.64 11.78 6.20
N PRO A 70 3.65 13.12 6.14
CA PRO A 70 4.41 13.86 5.13
C PRO A 70 5.94 13.73 5.25
N ASP A 71 6.45 13.45 6.45
CA ASP A 71 7.89 13.24 6.66
C ASP A 71 8.37 11.96 5.94
N LEU A 72 9.06 12.15 4.82
CA LEU A 72 9.59 11.06 3.99
C LEU A 72 10.70 10.28 4.70
N SER A 73 11.37 10.89 5.69
CA SER A 73 12.43 10.24 6.46
C SER A 73 11.91 9.33 7.58
N ASN A 74 10.59 9.33 7.83
CA ASN A 74 9.96 8.53 8.89
C ASN A 74 10.13 7.01 8.65
N SER A 75 10.98 6.39 9.46
CA SER A 75 11.32 4.97 9.36
C SER A 75 10.17 4.05 9.75
N GLN A 76 9.30 4.48 10.68
CA GLN A 76 8.14 3.70 11.09
C GLN A 76 7.14 3.57 9.95
N ALA A 77 6.84 4.68 9.26
CA ALA A 77 5.98 4.68 8.09
C ALA A 77 6.52 3.75 6.98
N ALA A 78 7.83 3.83 6.70
CA ALA A 78 8.48 2.95 5.73
C ALA A 78 8.36 1.46 6.14
N ASN A 79 8.57 1.13 7.42
CA ASN A 79 8.45 -0.23 7.93
C ASN A 79 7.02 -0.77 7.82
N LYS A 80 6.01 0.06 8.10
CA LYS A 80 4.60 -0.31 7.94
C LYS A 80 4.22 -0.50 6.46
N LEU A 81 4.75 0.30 5.55
CA LEU A 81 4.57 0.09 4.10
C LEU A 81 5.26 -1.19 3.61
N LEU A 82 6.43 -1.55 4.13
CA LEU A 82 7.07 -2.84 3.85
C LEU A 82 6.24 -4.02 4.36
N LEU A 83 5.58 -3.89 5.51
CA LEU A 83 4.60 -4.87 5.99
C LEU A 83 3.40 -4.96 5.05
N ALA A 84 2.86 -3.81 4.63
CA ALA A 84 1.77 -3.74 3.66
C ALA A 84 2.11 -4.52 2.39
N ARG A 85 3.31 -4.27 1.85
CA ARG A 85 3.82 -4.95 0.67
C ARG A 85 3.87 -6.46 0.87
N ARG A 86 4.49 -6.93 1.96
CA ARG A 86 4.60 -8.38 2.25
C ARG A 86 3.24 -9.06 2.30
N MET A 87 2.24 -8.41 2.90
CA MET A 87 0.88 -8.93 2.95
C MET A 87 0.22 -8.97 1.57
N ALA A 88 0.37 -7.92 0.76
CA ALA A 88 -0.17 -7.88 -0.59
C ALA A 88 0.50 -8.89 -1.53
N ASP A 89 1.83 -9.02 -1.47
CA ASP A 89 2.57 -10.01 -2.24
C ASP A 89 2.22 -11.44 -1.78
N ARG A 90 1.95 -11.66 -0.48
CA ARG A 90 1.44 -12.95 0.02
C ARG A 90 0.06 -13.26 -0.54
N ALA A 91 -0.86 -12.31 -0.54
CA ALA A 91 -2.19 -12.49 -1.14
C ALA A 91 -2.12 -12.81 -2.63
N ASP A 92 -1.21 -12.16 -3.36
CA ASP A 92 -0.93 -12.44 -4.78
C ASP A 92 -0.35 -13.85 -4.98
N SER A 93 0.60 -14.27 -4.14
CA SER A 93 1.18 -15.63 -4.18
C SER A 93 0.13 -16.72 -3.90
N LEU A 94 -0.90 -16.39 -3.12
CA LEU A 94 -2.06 -17.23 -2.85
C LEU A 94 -3.15 -17.11 -3.94
N ARG A 95 -2.78 -16.54 -5.10
CA ARG A 95 -3.59 -16.44 -6.32
C ARG A 95 -4.84 -15.57 -6.21
N MET A 96 -4.85 -14.58 -5.31
CA MET A 96 -5.94 -13.59 -5.27
C MET A 96 -6.01 -12.79 -6.58
N GLN A 97 -7.07 -12.98 -7.38
CA GLN A 97 -7.21 -12.39 -8.72
C GLN A 97 -7.71 -10.93 -8.74
N SER A 98 -7.90 -10.32 -7.56
CA SER A 98 -8.53 -9.00 -7.43
C SER A 98 -7.77 -7.90 -8.17
N PHE A 99 -8.49 -7.12 -8.99
CA PHE A 99 -7.93 -5.91 -9.60
C PHE A 99 -7.49 -4.89 -8.53
N ASN A 100 -8.25 -4.77 -7.44
CA ASN A 100 -7.91 -3.91 -6.32
C ASN A 100 -6.55 -4.26 -5.70
N LEU A 101 -6.20 -5.56 -5.65
CA LEU A 101 -4.89 -5.99 -5.16
C LEU A 101 -3.76 -5.50 -6.09
N LYS A 102 -3.97 -5.54 -7.41
CA LYS A 102 -2.99 -5.06 -8.41
C LYS A 102 -2.75 -3.56 -8.24
N VAL A 103 -3.81 -2.77 -8.07
CA VAL A 103 -3.71 -1.32 -7.79
C VAL A 103 -3.04 -1.05 -6.45
N LEU A 104 -3.40 -1.79 -5.40
CA LEU A 104 -2.79 -1.69 -4.07
C LEU A 104 -1.28 -1.90 -4.11
N ARG A 105 -0.80 -2.94 -4.83
CA ARG A 105 0.63 -3.23 -4.98
C ARG A 105 1.39 -2.11 -5.70
N ALA A 106 0.80 -1.55 -6.76
CA ALA A 106 1.36 -0.41 -7.48
C ALA A 106 1.52 0.80 -6.55
N GLN A 107 0.48 1.12 -5.79
CA GLN A 107 0.49 2.27 -4.88
C GLN A 107 1.46 2.09 -3.70
N ILE A 108 1.53 0.89 -3.09
CA ILE A 108 2.51 0.62 -2.02
C ILE A 108 3.94 0.80 -2.54
N ALA A 109 4.24 0.31 -3.76
CA ALA A 109 5.56 0.49 -4.36
C ALA A 109 5.87 1.98 -4.61
N LYS A 110 4.90 2.76 -5.08
CA LYS A 110 5.06 4.21 -5.25
C LYS A 110 5.33 4.92 -3.91
N GLU A 111 4.55 4.61 -2.88
CA GLU A 111 4.75 5.19 -1.54
C GLU A 111 6.13 4.83 -0.97
N LEU A 112 6.58 3.58 -1.12
CA LEU A 112 7.93 3.17 -0.73
C LEU A 112 9.01 3.91 -1.52
N THR A 113 8.78 4.18 -2.82
CA THR A 113 9.68 5.01 -3.63
C THR A 113 9.81 6.40 -3.01
N ASN A 114 8.69 7.04 -2.67
CA ASN A 114 8.70 8.35 -2.02
C ASN A 114 9.44 8.32 -0.66
N ARG A 115 9.25 7.29 0.16
CA ARG A 115 9.95 7.14 1.45
C ARG A 115 11.46 7.02 1.31
N TYR A 116 11.95 6.51 0.19
CA TYR A 116 13.38 6.36 -0.08
C TYR A 116 13.93 7.43 -1.02
N ALA A 117 13.14 8.46 -1.34
CA ALA A 117 13.59 9.58 -2.16
C ALA A 117 14.87 10.20 -1.58
N PRO A 118 15.77 10.70 -2.44
CA PRO A 118 17.02 11.32 -2.04
C PRO A 118 16.80 12.75 -1.52
N MET A 119 15.88 12.92 -0.58
CA MET A 119 15.60 14.17 0.12
C MET A 119 16.18 14.10 1.54
N ASP A 120 16.49 15.26 2.11
CA ASP A 120 17.04 15.38 3.47
C ASP A 120 18.27 14.51 3.72
N LEU A 121 19.15 14.40 2.72
CA LEU A 121 20.36 13.55 2.78
C LEU A 121 21.27 13.88 3.96
N TRP A 122 21.25 15.14 4.43
CA TRP A 122 21.97 15.61 5.61
C TRP A 122 21.62 14.84 6.90
N ARG A 123 20.49 14.13 6.95
CA ARG A 123 20.07 13.29 8.09
C ARG A 123 20.69 11.90 8.10
N PHE A 124 21.43 11.53 7.06
CA PHE A 124 21.87 10.16 6.83
C PHE A 124 23.38 10.07 6.66
N THR A 125 23.95 8.95 7.09
CA THR A 125 25.34 8.61 6.76
C THR A 125 25.47 8.21 5.29
N GLU A 126 26.67 8.25 4.73
CA GLU A 126 26.93 7.82 3.34
C GLU A 126 26.42 6.41 3.05
N LYS A 127 26.63 5.48 4.00
CA LYS A 127 26.11 4.11 3.90
C LYS A 127 24.58 4.09 3.81
N GLN A 128 23.90 4.86 4.66
CA GLN A 128 22.44 4.95 4.64
C GLN A 128 21.94 5.59 3.33
N ILE A 129 22.63 6.62 2.82
CA ILE A 129 22.30 7.25 1.54
C ILE A 129 22.40 6.21 0.40
N ALA A 130 23.48 5.43 0.35
CA ALA A 130 23.66 4.38 -0.65
C ALA A 130 22.56 3.30 -0.57
N GLU A 131 22.20 2.86 0.63
CA GLU A 131 21.10 1.89 0.82
C GLU A 131 19.74 2.47 0.41
N ARG A 132 19.47 3.73 0.76
CA ARG A 132 18.24 4.42 0.36
C ARG A 132 18.15 4.56 -1.16
N LYS A 133 19.24 4.92 -1.83
CA LYS A 133 19.31 4.99 -3.30
C LYS A 133 18.97 3.64 -3.95
N LYS A 134 19.54 2.53 -3.45
CA LYS A 134 19.22 1.18 -3.94
C LYS A 134 17.73 0.86 -3.80
N LYS A 135 17.15 1.17 -2.63
CA LYS A 135 15.72 0.94 -2.39
C LYS A 135 14.84 1.84 -3.27
N PHE A 136 15.21 3.10 -3.45
CA PHE A 136 14.51 4.03 -4.33
C PHE A 136 14.39 3.48 -5.75
N GLU A 137 15.51 3.12 -6.38
CA GLU A 137 15.51 2.61 -7.76
C GLU A 137 14.72 1.30 -7.87
N TYR A 138 14.87 0.40 -6.89
CA TYR A 138 14.12 -0.84 -6.84
C TYR A 138 12.60 -0.61 -6.82
N PHE A 139 12.12 0.25 -5.91
CA PHE A 139 10.69 0.52 -5.78
C PHE A 139 10.14 1.36 -6.93
N LYS A 140 10.94 2.28 -7.49
CA LYS A 140 10.61 3.04 -8.70
C LYS A 140 10.34 2.10 -9.87
N GLY A 141 11.28 1.19 -10.15
CA GLY A 141 11.13 0.20 -11.21
C GLY A 141 9.91 -0.69 -11.00
N LEU A 142 9.69 -1.15 -9.77
CA LEU A 142 8.55 -2.00 -9.41
C LEU A 142 7.21 -1.27 -9.58
N ALA A 143 7.11 -0.03 -9.08
CA ALA A 143 5.89 0.78 -9.19
C ALA A 143 5.55 1.03 -10.66
N ASN A 144 6.52 1.45 -11.46
CA ASN A 144 6.33 1.73 -12.88
C ASN A 144 5.90 0.46 -13.65
N ALA A 145 6.54 -0.68 -13.39
CA ALA A 145 6.16 -1.95 -14.00
C ALA A 145 4.72 -2.39 -13.63
N TYR A 146 4.29 -2.14 -12.39
CA TYR A 146 2.91 -2.40 -11.99
C TYR A 146 1.92 -1.46 -12.68
N TYR A 147 2.23 -0.17 -12.79
CA TYR A 147 1.38 0.79 -13.49
C TYR A 147 1.29 0.50 -15.00
N ASP A 148 2.38 0.05 -15.63
CA ASP A 148 2.36 -0.36 -17.03
C ASP A 148 1.45 -1.59 -17.23
N LYS A 149 1.50 -2.57 -16.32
CA LYS A 149 0.57 -3.72 -16.35
C LYS A 149 -0.88 -3.29 -16.14
N LEU A 150 -1.14 -2.35 -15.23
CA LEU A 150 -2.49 -1.83 -14.98
C LEU A 150 -3.04 -1.12 -16.22
N ALA A 151 -2.23 -0.31 -16.91
CA ALA A 151 -2.63 0.36 -18.14
C ALA A 151 -2.98 -0.60 -19.30
N LEU A 152 -2.40 -1.81 -19.31
CA LEU A 152 -2.75 -2.85 -20.29
C LEU A 152 -4.07 -3.58 -19.94
N ILE A 153 -4.36 -3.75 -18.65
CA ILE A 153 -5.53 -4.45 -18.14
C ILE A 153 -6.77 -3.54 -18.16
N ASP A 154 -6.62 -2.29 -17.73
CA ASP A 154 -7.67 -1.27 -17.64
C ASP A 154 -7.33 -0.12 -18.58
N LYS A 155 -7.58 -0.39 -19.87
CA LYS A 155 -7.19 0.51 -20.98
C LYS A 155 -7.91 1.84 -20.94
N ASP A 156 -9.16 1.85 -20.47
CA ASP A 156 -9.98 3.06 -20.39
C ASP A 156 -9.40 4.07 -19.38
N ASN A 157 -8.69 3.59 -18.36
CA ASN A 157 -8.01 4.42 -17.36
C ASN A 157 -6.47 4.43 -17.53
N ALA A 158 -5.95 3.98 -18.68
CA ALA A 158 -4.50 3.87 -18.93
C ALA A 158 -3.73 5.17 -18.64
N TYR A 159 -4.33 6.32 -19.00
CA TYR A 159 -3.75 7.64 -18.75
C TYR A 159 -3.50 7.91 -17.26
N ASP A 160 -4.43 7.53 -16.39
CA ASP A 160 -4.29 7.72 -14.95
C ASP A 160 -3.10 6.93 -14.41
N TYR A 161 -2.91 5.69 -14.84
CA TYR A 161 -1.77 4.87 -14.45
C TYR A 161 -0.44 5.44 -14.95
N GLN A 162 -0.40 5.92 -16.20
CA GLN A 162 0.81 6.54 -16.76
C GLN A 162 1.21 7.82 -16.00
N ARG A 163 0.23 8.63 -15.57
CA ARG A 163 0.48 9.83 -14.74
C ARG A 163 1.01 9.48 -13.35
N LEU A 164 0.70 8.30 -12.81
CA LEU A 164 1.13 7.88 -11.48
C LEU A 164 2.57 7.35 -11.43
N LYS A 165 3.20 7.08 -12.58
CA LYS A 165 4.58 6.62 -12.67
C LYS A 165 5.55 7.62 -12.05
N VAL A 166 6.61 7.09 -11.44
CA VAL A 166 7.69 7.88 -10.85
C VAL A 166 8.71 8.20 -11.94
N LYS A 167 9.00 9.49 -12.12
CA LYS A 167 9.95 10.01 -13.12
C LYS A 167 11.39 9.85 -12.68
#